data_AF-A0A9D8DYP7-F1
#
_entry.id   AF-A0A9D8DYP7-F1
#
_cell.length_a   1.000
_cell.length_b   1.000
_cell.length_c   1.000
_cell.angle_alpha   90.00
_cell.angle_beta   90.00
_cell.angle_gamma   90.00
#
_symmetry.space_group_name_H-M   'P 1'
#
loop_
_entity.id
_entity.type
_entity.pdbx_description
1 polymer ?
#
loop_
_entity_poly.entity_id
_entity_poly.type
_entity_poly.pdbx_seq_one_letter_code
_entity_poly.pdbx_strand_id
1 'polypeptide(L)'
;MVGGVGVERRVREADRPVHGVIGPGGMVARGHAAAGVDLGEAGLQVDELGAHRCGGRPVVGGGPGQLGREAQGGRTVLEAPVSVLSPWLDQQVESIDAVVAALDAQEGRRVIKTHTPLDGLPREPGVTYVCVGRDPHDMAGSMVDHQANIDMERVLALRERAVGNDDLADFGPTPGPPPDPEVRLREWVRENPPYSLSSLQRCLHHWHTFWVVADDPAIGMFHYVDLVEDWVAEVGRIAVLLGLPPDPARDAAVADAVAFSRMQARASDYAPNAVVGMWHDDTAFFRAARRDGAFTPDLEADYEAIVAAQVPPALAAWVHGGRGAVAT
;
A
#
# COMPACT_ATOMS: atom_id res chain seq x y z
N MET A 1 24.34 17.82 -52.65
CA MET A 1 25.65 18.36 -52.22
C MET A 1 25.68 18.25 -50.70
N VAL A 2 26.55 17.36 -50.20
CA VAL A 2 27.11 17.20 -48.84
C VAL A 2 26.11 17.09 -47.66
N GLY A 3 26.04 16.01 -46.86
CA GLY A 3 26.86 14.81 -46.69
C GLY A 3 27.30 14.60 -45.22
N GLY A 4 27.20 13.36 -44.73
CA GLY A 4 27.79 12.81 -43.49
C GLY A 4 26.75 12.54 -42.38
N VAL A 5 26.38 11.34 -41.94
CA VAL A 5 27.02 10.01 -41.77
C VAL A 5 28.35 10.04 -41.02
N GLY A 6 28.35 9.47 -39.81
CA GLY A 6 29.47 8.64 -39.38
C GLY A 6 29.91 8.67 -37.91
N VAL A 7 29.67 7.52 -37.25
CA VAL A 7 30.64 6.74 -36.47
C VAL A 7 30.60 6.82 -34.93
N GLU A 8 30.31 5.65 -34.37
CA GLU A 8 30.53 5.19 -33.00
C GLU A 8 31.96 5.43 -32.47
N ARG A 9 32.08 5.76 -31.18
CA ARG A 9 33.18 5.24 -30.35
C ARG A 9 32.70 4.95 -28.95
N ARG A 10 32.83 3.67 -28.56
CA ARG A 10 32.82 3.21 -27.16
C ARG A 10 34.02 3.77 -26.42
N VAL A 11 33.81 4.22 -25.19
CA VAL A 11 34.77 4.09 -24.08
C VAL A 11 33.98 3.68 -22.84
N ARG A 12 34.52 2.69 -22.12
CA ARG A 12 34.03 2.09 -20.87
C ARG A 12 34.48 2.92 -19.65
N GLU A 13 33.89 2.56 -18.50
CA GLU A 13 34.28 2.88 -17.10
C GLU A 13 33.87 4.27 -16.59
N ALA A 14 33.34 4.46 -15.38
CA ALA A 14 33.11 3.57 -14.25
C ALA A 14 32.03 4.18 -13.32
N ASP A 15 31.44 3.30 -12.51
CA ASP A 15 30.57 3.58 -11.36
C ASP A 15 30.93 4.83 -10.56
N ARG A 16 29.90 5.61 -10.21
CA ARG A 16 29.80 6.27 -8.89
C ARG A 16 28.33 6.62 -8.57
N PRO A 17 27.82 6.23 -7.40
CA PRO A 17 26.45 6.52 -6.99
C PRO A 17 26.30 7.98 -6.56
N VAL A 18 25.24 8.63 -7.02
CA VAL A 18 24.83 9.96 -6.55
C VAL A 18 23.95 9.76 -5.32
N HIS A 19 24.55 9.83 -4.13
CA HIS A 19 23.80 10.06 -2.90
C HIS A 19 23.39 11.54 -2.84
N GLY A 20 22.10 11.81 -2.98
CA GLY A 20 21.49 13.12 -2.75
C GLY A 20 20.79 13.14 -1.39
N VAL A 21 21.53 13.36 -0.31
CA VAL A 21 20.97 13.71 1.00
C VAL A 21 20.96 15.24 1.08
N ILE A 22 19.76 15.83 1.08
CA ILE A 22 19.56 17.25 1.43
C ILE A 22 18.94 17.25 2.84
N GLY A 23 19.78 17.38 3.85
CA GLY A 23 19.37 17.68 5.22
C GLY A 23 19.73 19.12 5.59
N PRO A 24 18.88 19.86 6.31
CA PRO A 24 19.24 21.16 6.86
C PRO A 24 19.92 20.95 8.22
N GLY A 25 21.16 21.43 8.37
CA GLY A 25 21.83 21.39 9.66
C GLY A 25 23.15 22.16 9.66
N GLY A 26 23.10 23.42 10.08
CA GLY A 26 24.29 24.17 10.46
C GLY A 26 24.60 23.99 11.95
N MET A 27 25.90 23.82 12.25
CA MET A 27 26.58 24.12 13.53
C MET A 27 26.27 23.22 14.75
N VAL A 28 27.19 22.77 15.63
CA VAL A 28 28.63 23.01 15.89
C VAL A 28 29.25 21.73 16.46
N ALA A 29 30.52 21.50 16.16
CA ALA A 29 31.40 20.46 16.71
C ALA A 29 31.61 20.52 18.24
N ARG A 30 31.68 19.35 18.88
CA ARG A 30 32.66 19.04 19.95
C ARG A 30 33.08 17.59 19.85
N GLY A 31 34.39 17.37 19.68
CA GLY A 31 34.99 16.04 19.68
C GLY A 31 35.13 15.46 21.08
N HIS A 32 35.27 14.13 21.14
CA HIS A 32 36.19 13.40 22.01
C HIS A 32 36.49 12.06 21.35
N ALA A 33 37.77 11.75 21.24
CA ALA A 33 38.28 10.45 20.84
C ALA A 33 38.44 9.56 22.08
N ALA A 34 38.15 8.26 21.97
CA ALA A 34 38.92 7.17 22.59
C ALA A 34 38.36 5.79 22.23
N ALA A 35 39.30 4.89 21.87
CA ALA A 35 39.35 3.43 22.07
C ALA A 35 38.13 2.58 21.62
N GLY A 36 38.25 1.60 20.72
CA GLY A 36 39.35 0.67 20.51
C GLY A 36 39.20 -0.55 21.41
N VAL A 37 38.35 -1.51 21.04
CA VAL A 37 38.42 -2.92 21.47
C VAL A 37 37.90 -3.81 20.33
N ASP A 38 38.84 -4.47 19.68
CA ASP A 38 38.66 -5.73 18.95
C ASP A 38 38.48 -6.86 19.98
N LEU A 39 37.67 -7.87 19.64
CA LEU A 39 37.91 -9.30 19.89
C LEU A 39 36.60 -10.08 19.72
N GLY A 40 36.63 -11.09 18.83
CA GLY A 40 35.88 -12.32 19.09
C GLY A 40 35.27 -12.99 17.87
N GLU A 41 36.11 -13.55 17.02
CA GLU A 41 35.72 -14.63 16.09
C GLU A 41 35.01 -15.77 16.84
N ALA A 42 33.85 -16.18 16.31
CA ALA A 42 33.34 -17.54 16.48
C ALA A 42 32.76 -17.97 15.14
N GLY A 43 33.61 -18.60 14.32
CA GLY A 43 33.13 -19.44 13.25
C GLY A 43 32.43 -20.68 13.81
N LEU A 44 31.41 -21.18 13.13
CA LEU A 44 31.41 -22.54 12.60
C LEU A 44 30.16 -22.81 11.75
N GLN A 45 30.45 -23.24 10.52
CA GLN A 45 29.83 -24.34 9.78
C GLN A 45 28.36 -24.28 9.36
N VAL A 46 28.23 -24.02 8.05
CA VAL A 46 27.27 -24.60 7.11
C VAL A 46 27.15 -26.12 7.28
N ASP A 47 25.91 -26.63 7.31
CA ASP A 47 25.60 -28.03 7.03
C ASP A 47 24.48 -28.11 5.99
N GLU A 48 24.78 -28.87 4.94
CA GLU A 48 23.92 -29.28 3.83
C GLU A 48 22.90 -30.32 4.30
N LEU A 49 21.62 -30.07 4.03
CA LEU A 49 20.56 -31.09 3.92
C LEU A 49 19.56 -30.56 2.88
N GLY A 50 19.14 -31.24 1.82
CA GLY A 50 19.31 -32.60 1.38
C GLY A 50 18.29 -32.76 0.25
N ALA A 51 18.78 -32.92 -0.98
CA ALA A 51 17.95 -33.02 -2.17
C ALA A 51 17.23 -34.38 -2.23
N HIS A 52 15.89 -34.37 -2.31
CA HIS A 52 15.11 -35.54 -2.70
C HIS A 52 14.71 -35.45 -4.17
N ARG A 53 15.41 -36.22 -5.01
CA ARG A 53 14.98 -36.60 -6.36
C ARG A 53 14.09 -37.84 -6.28
N CYS A 54 12.95 -37.82 -6.96
CA CYS A 54 12.29 -39.02 -7.49
C CYS A 54 12.05 -38.80 -8.99
N GLY A 55 12.47 -39.77 -9.81
CA GLY A 55 12.42 -39.70 -11.27
C GLY A 55 11.58 -40.79 -11.93
N GLY A 56 11.31 -40.56 -13.22
CA GLY A 56 10.85 -41.53 -14.24
C GLY A 56 9.39 -41.31 -14.68
N ARG A 57 9.01 -41.23 -15.96
CA ARG A 57 9.64 -41.41 -17.29
C ARG A 57 8.76 -40.69 -18.35
N PRO A 58 9.25 -40.49 -19.60
CA PRO A 58 8.62 -39.59 -20.58
C PRO A 58 7.56 -40.28 -21.45
N VAL A 59 6.59 -39.51 -21.94
CA VAL A 59 5.68 -39.92 -23.03
C VAL A 59 5.82 -38.95 -24.21
N VAL A 60 5.84 -39.56 -25.39
CA VAL A 60 6.22 -39.04 -26.70
C VAL A 60 5.05 -38.31 -27.39
N GLY A 61 5.35 -37.15 -27.97
CA GLY A 61 4.95 -36.72 -29.33
C GLY A 61 3.46 -36.58 -29.69
N GLY A 62 3.01 -35.32 -29.79
CA GLY A 62 1.85 -34.91 -30.59
C GLY A 62 2.10 -33.50 -31.17
N GLY A 63 2.03 -33.36 -32.49
CA GLY A 63 2.34 -32.13 -33.23
C GLY A 63 1.39 -30.95 -32.96
N PRO A 64 1.64 -29.78 -33.60
CA PRO A 64 1.02 -28.51 -33.22
C PRO A 64 -0.42 -28.46 -33.72
N GLY A 65 -1.36 -28.91 -32.88
CA GLY A 65 -2.76 -28.56 -33.01
C GLY A 65 -2.92 -27.09 -32.66
N GLN A 66 -3.53 -26.31 -33.55
CA GLN A 66 -4.03 -24.97 -33.29
C GLN A 66 -4.92 -25.00 -32.04
N LEU A 67 -4.35 -24.69 -30.89
CA LEU A 67 -5.12 -24.28 -29.73
C LEU A 67 -5.64 -22.89 -30.06
N GLY A 68 -6.91 -22.84 -30.40
CA GLY A 68 -7.64 -21.59 -30.49
C GLY A 68 -7.37 -20.78 -29.24
N ARG A 69 -7.06 -19.50 -29.41
CA ARG A 69 -7.16 -18.52 -28.33
C ARG A 69 -8.63 -18.48 -27.94
N GLU A 70 -9.04 -19.35 -27.02
CA GLU A 70 -10.18 -19.07 -26.18
C GLU A 70 -9.91 -17.71 -25.55
N ALA A 71 -10.82 -16.76 -25.77
CA ALA A 71 -10.78 -15.50 -25.06
C ALA A 71 -10.78 -15.84 -23.57
N GLN A 72 -9.68 -15.56 -22.86
CA GLN A 72 -9.61 -15.70 -21.41
C GLN A 72 -10.70 -14.81 -20.80
N GLY A 73 -11.85 -15.40 -20.48
CA GLY A 73 -12.83 -14.79 -19.59
C GLY A 73 -12.15 -14.56 -18.24
N GLY A 74 -12.38 -13.38 -17.64
CA GLY A 74 -11.84 -13.05 -16.33
C GLY A 74 -12.26 -14.08 -15.28
N ARG A 75 -11.36 -14.40 -14.35
CA ARG A 75 -11.65 -15.28 -13.20
C ARG A 75 -12.06 -14.42 -12.01
N THR A 76 -13.03 -14.89 -11.23
CA THR A 76 -13.50 -14.24 -9.99
C THR A 76 -12.99 -14.92 -8.72
N VAL A 77 -12.25 -16.02 -8.88
CA VAL A 77 -11.56 -16.72 -7.78
C VAL A 77 -10.09 -16.35 -7.85
N LEU A 78 -9.56 -15.82 -6.75
CA LEU A 78 -8.14 -15.52 -6.63
C LEU A 78 -7.29 -16.81 -6.72
N GLU A 79 -6.20 -16.75 -7.47
CA GLU A 79 -5.26 -17.86 -7.66
C GLU A 79 -4.22 -17.95 -6.54
N ALA A 80 -4.05 -16.86 -5.79
CA ALA A 80 -3.21 -16.74 -4.60
C ALA A 80 -3.80 -15.66 -3.69
N PRO A 81 -3.39 -15.58 -2.41
CA PRO A 81 -3.80 -14.49 -1.53
C PRO A 81 -3.48 -13.11 -2.11
N VAL A 82 -4.32 -12.12 -1.81
CA VAL A 82 -4.18 -10.73 -2.28
C VAL A 82 -2.81 -10.15 -1.95
N SER A 83 -2.21 -10.53 -0.84
CA SER A 83 -0.86 -10.09 -0.44
C SER A 83 0.25 -10.57 -1.37
N VAL A 84 0.04 -11.69 -2.09
CA VAL A 84 0.96 -12.20 -3.12
C VAL A 84 0.70 -11.54 -4.47
N LEU A 85 -0.59 -11.34 -4.80
CA LEU A 85 -0.99 -10.75 -6.08
C LEU A 85 -0.78 -9.23 -6.13
N SER A 86 -0.96 -8.56 -5.00
CA SER A 86 -0.92 -7.11 -4.82
C SER A 86 -0.17 -6.75 -3.53
N PRO A 87 1.17 -6.86 -3.53
CA PRO A 87 1.97 -6.62 -2.34
C PRO A 87 1.81 -5.18 -1.82
N TRP A 88 1.90 -5.04 -0.49
CA TRP A 88 1.89 -3.74 0.17
C TRP A 88 3.32 -3.17 0.24
N LEU A 89 3.65 -2.31 -0.72
CA LEU A 89 5.02 -1.90 -1.03
C LEU A 89 5.70 -1.14 0.11
N ASP A 90 5.00 -0.19 0.72
CA ASP A 90 5.54 0.71 1.74
C ASP A 90 5.47 0.15 3.18
N GLN A 91 5.03 -1.11 3.36
CA GLN A 91 4.97 -1.74 4.69
C GLN A 91 6.30 -2.35 5.14
N GLN A 92 7.23 -2.60 4.21
CA GLN A 92 8.62 -3.01 4.49
C GLN A 92 8.80 -4.27 5.37
N VAL A 93 7.79 -5.16 5.41
CA VAL A 93 7.88 -6.48 6.07
C VAL A 93 8.57 -7.54 5.20
N GLU A 94 8.88 -7.19 3.95
CA GLU A 94 9.72 -7.93 3.01
C GLU A 94 10.72 -6.97 2.36
N SER A 95 11.89 -7.47 1.96
CA SER A 95 12.90 -6.67 1.27
C SER A 95 12.38 -6.21 -0.10
N ILE A 96 12.76 -5.01 -0.53
CA ILE A 96 12.35 -4.47 -1.83
C ILE A 96 12.71 -5.40 -3.01
N ASP A 97 13.89 -6.03 -2.98
CA ASP A 97 14.33 -6.96 -4.02
C ASP A 97 13.41 -8.19 -4.14
N ALA A 98 12.95 -8.72 -3.01
CA ALA A 98 12.01 -9.84 -3.00
C ALA A 98 10.64 -9.45 -3.56
N VAL A 99 10.12 -8.28 -3.17
CA VAL A 99 8.85 -7.75 -3.69
C VAL A 99 8.94 -7.49 -5.20
N VAL A 100 10.04 -6.89 -5.67
CA VAL A 100 10.28 -6.65 -7.10
C VAL A 100 10.38 -7.97 -7.86
N ALA A 101 11.14 -8.95 -7.35
CA ALA A 101 11.24 -10.26 -7.99
C ALA A 101 9.89 -10.99 -8.09
N ALA A 102 9.06 -10.90 -7.04
CA ALA A 102 7.71 -11.46 -7.05
C ALA A 102 6.81 -10.78 -8.08
N LEU A 103 6.83 -9.45 -8.15
CA LEU A 103 6.09 -8.67 -9.16
C LEU A 103 6.57 -8.96 -10.58
N ASP A 104 7.89 -9.12 -10.78
CA ASP A 104 8.47 -9.43 -12.09
C ASP A 104 8.11 -10.81 -12.60
N ALA A 105 7.90 -11.77 -11.69
CA ALA A 105 7.42 -13.10 -12.01
C ALA A 105 5.92 -13.16 -12.37
N GLN A 106 5.14 -12.13 -12.05
CA GLN A 106 3.72 -12.09 -12.42
C GLN A 106 3.54 -11.86 -13.93
N GLU A 107 2.63 -12.63 -14.54
CA GLU A 107 2.18 -12.40 -15.91
C GLU A 107 1.01 -11.41 -15.95
N GLY A 108 0.99 -10.51 -16.93
CA GLY A 108 -0.10 -9.55 -17.12
C GLY A 108 0.06 -8.25 -16.34
N ARG A 109 -1.07 -7.60 -16.00
CA ARG A 109 -1.09 -6.31 -15.30
C ARG A 109 -0.84 -6.53 -13.81
N ARG A 110 0.21 -5.91 -13.29
CA ARG A 110 0.58 -5.95 -11.87
C ARG A 110 -0.25 -4.92 -11.09
N VAL A 111 -0.59 -5.26 -9.85
CA VAL A 111 -1.28 -4.35 -8.92
C VAL A 111 -0.39 -4.19 -7.70
N ILE A 112 -0.27 -2.97 -7.19
CA ILE A 112 0.58 -2.64 -6.04
C ILE A 112 -0.27 -1.85 -5.05
N LYS A 113 -0.25 -2.27 -3.77
CA LYS A 113 -0.86 -1.50 -2.69
C LYS A 113 0.18 -0.54 -2.10
N THR A 114 -0.21 0.70 -1.84
CA THR A 114 0.59 1.69 -1.11
C THR A 114 -0.32 2.67 -0.37
N HIS A 115 0.16 3.26 0.73
CA HIS A 115 -0.44 4.43 1.39
C HIS A 115 0.39 5.71 1.20
N THR A 116 1.44 5.64 0.38
CA THR A 116 2.27 6.78 0.02
C THR A 116 1.43 7.80 -0.79
N PRO A 117 1.37 9.07 -0.37
CA PRO A 117 0.74 10.14 -1.15
C PRO A 117 1.30 10.23 -2.58
N LEU A 118 0.50 10.75 -3.51
CA LEU A 118 0.84 10.71 -4.93
C LEU A 118 2.07 11.55 -5.28
N ASP A 119 2.40 12.57 -4.49
CA ASP A 119 3.62 13.38 -4.63
C ASP A 119 4.88 12.67 -4.09
N GLY A 120 4.72 11.55 -3.39
CA GLY A 120 5.80 10.61 -3.04
C GLY A 120 5.98 9.46 -4.02
N LEU A 121 5.13 9.35 -5.05
CA LEU A 121 5.19 8.29 -6.06
C LEU A 121 5.75 8.80 -7.39
N PRO A 122 6.57 8.00 -8.11
CA PRO A 122 7.01 8.37 -9.44
C PRO A 122 5.82 8.43 -10.40
N ARG A 123 5.82 9.40 -11.33
CA ARG A 123 4.83 9.49 -12.41
C ARG A 123 5.34 8.74 -13.62
N GLU A 124 4.73 7.58 -13.89
CA GLU A 124 5.19 6.67 -14.93
C GLU A 124 4.12 6.47 -16.03
N PRO A 125 4.47 6.63 -17.32
CA PRO A 125 3.56 6.33 -18.41
C PRO A 125 3.05 4.89 -18.36
N GLY A 126 1.73 4.72 -18.49
CA GLY A 126 1.09 3.40 -18.47
C GLY A 126 0.76 2.87 -17.08
N VAL A 127 1.10 3.60 -16.01
CA VAL A 127 0.63 3.32 -14.65
C VAL A 127 -0.70 4.02 -14.41
N THR A 128 -1.66 3.28 -13.85
CA THR A 128 -2.94 3.81 -13.38
C THR A 128 -2.90 3.89 -11.86
N TYR A 129 -3.27 5.03 -11.29
CA TYR A 129 -3.32 5.22 -9.84
C TYR A 129 -4.76 5.28 -9.37
N VAL A 130 -5.09 4.43 -8.40
CA VAL A 130 -6.44 4.35 -7.81
C VAL A 130 -6.35 4.85 -6.38
N CYS A 131 -7.05 5.94 -6.09
CA CYS A 131 -7.18 6.50 -4.75
C CYS A 131 -8.58 6.23 -4.20
N VAL A 132 -8.65 5.68 -2.99
CA VAL A 132 -9.91 5.43 -2.29
C VAL A 132 -9.99 6.33 -1.05
N GLY A 133 -11.02 7.17 -1.01
CA GLY A 133 -11.39 7.98 0.15
C GLY A 133 -12.39 7.27 1.05
N ARG A 134 -12.46 7.72 2.30
CA ARG A 134 -13.45 7.30 3.28
C ARG A 134 -13.67 8.45 4.26
N ASP A 135 -14.91 8.58 4.74
CA ASP A 135 -15.23 9.53 5.82
C ASP A 135 -14.23 9.37 6.98
N PRO A 136 -13.48 10.42 7.34
CA PRO A 136 -12.48 10.35 8.40
C PRO A 136 -13.08 9.94 9.76
N HIS A 137 -14.36 10.20 10.02
CA HIS A 137 -15.05 9.70 11.22
C HIS A 137 -15.13 8.17 11.24
N ASP A 138 -15.47 7.56 10.10
CA ASP A 138 -15.49 6.09 9.97
C ASP A 138 -14.09 5.50 10.02
N MET A 139 -13.10 6.23 9.47
CA MET A 139 -11.69 5.82 9.53
C MET A 139 -11.19 5.77 10.97
N ALA A 140 -11.53 6.75 11.79
CA ALA A 140 -11.06 6.80 13.17
C ALA A 140 -11.48 5.57 13.98
N GLY A 141 -12.75 5.16 13.88
CA GLY A 141 -13.23 3.92 14.51
C GLY A 141 -12.55 2.68 13.94
N SER A 142 -12.39 2.62 12.60
CA SER A 142 -11.69 1.53 11.93
C SER A 142 -10.22 1.41 12.37
N MET A 143 -9.55 2.54 12.66
CA MET A 143 -8.16 2.55 13.12
C MET A 143 -8.00 1.99 14.52
N VAL A 144 -8.96 2.25 15.42
CA VAL A 144 -8.96 1.66 16.76
C VAL A 144 -9.01 0.13 16.67
N ASP A 145 -9.91 -0.39 15.84
CA ASP A 145 -10.03 -1.83 15.62
C ASP A 145 -8.80 -2.43 14.94
N HIS A 146 -8.22 -1.72 13.96
CA HIS A 146 -7.01 -2.13 13.27
C HIS A 146 -5.80 -2.22 14.22
N GLN A 147 -5.57 -1.18 15.03
CA GLN A 147 -4.46 -1.13 15.99
C GLN A 147 -4.58 -2.21 17.07
N ALA A 148 -5.80 -2.57 17.47
CA ALA A 148 -6.03 -3.64 18.43
C ALA A 148 -5.78 -5.05 17.84
N ASN A 149 -5.84 -5.20 16.52
CA ASN A 149 -5.74 -6.50 15.83
C ASN A 149 -4.36 -6.74 15.18
N ILE A 150 -3.57 -5.72 14.93
CA ILE A 150 -2.24 -5.86 14.34
C ILE A 150 -1.24 -6.37 15.37
N ASP A 151 -0.48 -7.41 15.00
CA ASP A 151 0.59 -7.94 15.83
C ASP A 151 1.87 -7.11 15.61
N MET A 152 2.04 -6.05 16.40
CA MET A 152 3.18 -5.14 16.24
C MET A 152 4.53 -5.79 16.54
N GLU A 153 4.58 -6.77 17.46
CA GLU A 153 5.82 -7.52 17.73
C GLU A 153 6.24 -8.30 16.48
N ARG A 154 5.27 -8.98 15.84
CA ARG A 154 5.49 -9.69 14.59
C ARG A 154 5.90 -8.75 13.46
N VAL A 155 5.24 -7.61 13.30
CA VAL A 155 5.59 -6.61 12.27
C VAL A 155 7.02 -6.13 12.44
N LEU A 156 7.41 -5.73 13.65
CA LEU A 156 8.77 -5.24 13.93
C LEU A 156 9.83 -6.32 13.70
N ALA A 157 9.53 -7.57 14.05
CA ALA A 157 10.42 -8.70 13.82
C ALA A 157 10.58 -9.06 12.33
N LEU A 158 9.52 -8.88 11.52
CA LEU A 158 9.60 -9.04 10.06
C LEU A 158 10.40 -7.91 9.43
N ARG A 159 10.11 -6.66 9.83
CA ARG A 159 10.80 -5.47 9.33
C ARG A 159 12.30 -5.47 9.65
N GLU A 160 12.67 -5.88 10.87
CA GLU A 160 14.07 -6.04 11.27
C GLU A 160 14.84 -6.92 10.28
N ARG A 161 14.25 -8.04 9.87
CA ARG A 161 14.88 -8.98 8.92
C ARG A 161 14.91 -8.44 7.50
N ALA A 162 13.92 -7.65 7.11
CA ALA A 162 13.73 -7.17 5.75
C ALA A 162 14.56 -5.92 5.44
N VAL A 163 14.54 -4.93 6.34
CA VAL A 163 15.13 -3.60 6.12
C VAL A 163 15.83 -3.03 7.36
N GLY A 164 15.81 -3.72 8.50
CA GLY A 164 16.27 -3.20 9.79
C GLY A 164 15.23 -2.30 10.47
N ASN A 165 15.58 -1.77 11.65
CA ASN A 165 14.72 -0.85 12.42
C ASN A 165 15.40 0.45 12.88
N ASP A 166 16.63 0.71 12.42
CA ASP A 166 17.41 1.88 12.83
C ASP A 166 16.72 3.21 12.45
N ASP A 167 15.98 3.22 11.34
CA ASP A 167 15.24 4.36 10.81
C ASP A 167 13.89 4.60 11.52
N LEU A 168 13.44 3.71 12.41
CA LEU A 168 12.20 3.94 13.18
C LEU A 168 12.26 5.21 14.02
N ALA A 169 13.46 5.63 14.43
CA ALA A 169 13.68 6.87 15.16
C ALA A 169 13.31 8.12 14.33
N ASP A 170 13.38 8.05 13.00
CA ASP A 170 13.02 9.17 12.11
C ASP A 170 11.49 9.39 12.06
N PHE A 171 10.71 8.37 12.42
CA PHE A 171 9.24 8.45 12.49
C PHE A 171 8.71 8.97 13.83
N GLY A 172 9.62 9.30 14.76
CA GLY A 172 9.29 9.88 16.05
C GLY A 172 9.53 8.92 17.22
N PRO A 173 9.16 9.33 18.44
CA PRO A 173 9.39 8.51 19.62
C PRO A 173 8.61 7.20 19.55
N THR A 174 9.13 6.13 20.13
CA THR A 174 8.36 4.89 20.27
C THR A 174 7.10 5.17 21.09
N PRO A 175 5.91 4.78 20.61
CA PRO A 175 4.68 4.90 21.38
C PRO A 175 4.82 4.25 22.76
N GLY A 176 4.31 4.93 23.79
CA GLY A 176 4.12 4.30 25.10
C GLY A 176 2.95 3.31 25.08
N PRO A 177 2.54 2.78 26.24
CA PRO A 177 1.32 1.98 26.34
C PRO A 177 0.14 2.68 25.65
N PRO A 178 -0.75 1.95 24.96
CA PRO A 178 -1.82 2.56 24.19
C PRO A 178 -2.66 3.46 25.10
N PRO A 179 -2.77 4.77 24.81
CA PRO A 179 -3.57 5.66 25.64
C PRO A 179 -5.05 5.32 25.45
N ASP A 180 -5.94 5.87 26.28
CA ASP A 180 -7.39 5.71 26.14
C ASP A 180 -7.85 5.98 24.68
N PRO A 181 -8.82 5.22 24.12
CA PRO A 181 -9.39 5.49 22.80
C PRO A 181 -9.71 6.97 22.52
N GLU A 182 -10.23 7.72 23.50
CA GLU A 182 -10.54 9.14 23.34
C GLU A 182 -9.26 9.98 23.11
N VAL A 183 -8.19 9.65 23.83
CA VAL A 183 -6.88 10.31 23.64
C VAL A 183 -6.35 9.97 22.26
N ARG A 184 -6.37 8.69 21.84
CA ARG A 184 -5.91 8.31 20.49
C ARG A 184 -6.65 9.07 19.39
N LEU A 185 -7.97 9.20 19.51
CA LEU A 185 -8.78 9.98 18.58
C LEU A 185 -8.33 11.44 18.54
N ARG A 186 -8.16 12.07 19.72
CA ARG A 186 -7.69 13.45 19.83
C ARG A 186 -6.31 13.66 19.20
N GLU A 187 -5.35 12.78 19.49
CA GLU A 187 -3.99 12.86 18.93
C GLU A 187 -3.99 12.60 17.41
N TRP A 188 -4.91 11.76 16.93
CA TRP A 188 -5.10 11.51 15.50
C TRP A 188 -5.67 12.74 14.77
N VAL A 189 -6.67 13.42 15.35
CA VAL A 189 -7.24 14.66 14.80
C VAL A 189 -6.23 15.80 14.83
N ARG A 190 -5.48 15.96 15.93
CA ARG A 190 -4.59 17.12 16.14
C ARG A 190 -3.15 16.93 15.63
N GLU A 191 -2.83 15.76 15.07
CA GLU A 191 -1.48 15.32 14.67
C GLU A 191 -0.43 15.55 15.77
N ASN A 192 -0.50 14.73 16.81
CA ASN A 192 0.51 14.75 17.85
C ASN A 192 1.22 13.38 17.95
N PRO A 193 2.52 13.32 17.58
CA PRO A 193 3.32 12.11 17.71
C PRO A 193 3.39 11.62 19.17
N PRO A 194 3.56 10.31 19.40
CA PRO A 194 3.89 9.27 18.41
C PRO A 194 2.69 8.49 17.83
N TYR A 195 1.46 8.82 18.23
CA TYR A 195 0.27 8.02 17.90
C TYR A 195 -0.38 8.37 16.56
N SER A 196 0.27 9.23 15.75
CA SER A 196 -0.35 9.93 14.61
C SER A 196 0.33 9.66 13.25
N LEU A 197 1.02 8.52 13.07
CA LEU A 197 1.67 8.16 11.79
C LEU A 197 0.70 8.14 10.59
N SER A 198 -0.60 8.00 10.85
CA SER A 198 -1.69 8.11 9.87
C SER A 198 -2.75 9.13 10.30
N SER A 199 -2.36 10.30 10.80
CA SER A 199 -3.24 11.40 11.27
C SER A 199 -4.29 11.85 10.24
N LEU A 200 -5.33 12.56 10.71
CA LEU A 200 -6.31 13.22 9.84
C LEU A 200 -5.62 14.05 8.75
N GLN A 201 -4.63 14.83 9.15
CA GLN A 201 -3.88 15.74 8.29
C GLN A 201 -3.13 14.99 7.18
N ARG A 202 -2.55 13.83 7.52
CA ARG A 202 -1.87 12.96 6.55
C ARG A 202 -2.86 12.34 5.57
N CYS A 203 -4.04 11.93 6.03
CA CYS A 203 -5.12 11.46 5.17
C CYS A 203 -5.60 12.57 4.21
N LEU A 204 -5.84 13.78 4.73
CA LEU A 204 -6.23 14.94 3.94
C LEU A 204 -5.17 15.31 2.91
N HIS A 205 -3.90 15.34 3.31
CA HIS A 205 -2.78 15.56 2.39
C HIS A 205 -2.75 14.48 1.30
N HIS A 206 -2.85 13.20 1.68
CA HIS A 206 -2.90 12.10 0.72
C HIS A 206 -4.00 12.33 -0.33
N TRP A 207 -5.26 12.51 0.07
CA TRP A 207 -6.35 12.74 -0.90
C TRP A 207 -6.17 14.02 -1.70
N HIS A 208 -5.63 15.09 -1.11
CA HIS A 208 -5.34 16.33 -1.81
C HIS A 208 -4.35 16.14 -2.96
N THR A 209 -3.30 15.33 -2.78
CA THR A 209 -2.31 15.07 -3.84
C THR A 209 -2.92 14.39 -5.07
N PHE A 210 -3.97 13.58 -4.89
CA PHE A 210 -4.76 13.00 -5.98
C PHE A 210 -5.76 14.00 -6.55
N TRP A 211 -6.44 14.75 -5.69
CA TRP A 211 -7.48 15.71 -6.07
C TRP A 211 -6.99 16.77 -7.06
N VAL A 212 -5.80 17.33 -6.82
CA VAL A 212 -5.23 18.39 -7.68
C VAL A 212 -4.89 17.92 -9.10
N VAL A 213 -4.89 16.61 -9.36
CA VAL A 213 -4.66 16.01 -10.68
C VAL A 213 -5.79 15.07 -11.10
N ALA A 214 -6.99 15.21 -10.51
CA ALA A 214 -8.09 14.27 -10.73
C ALA A 214 -8.60 14.23 -12.19
N ASP A 215 -8.30 15.26 -13.00
CA ASP A 215 -8.62 15.32 -14.42
C ASP A 215 -7.68 14.47 -15.30
N ASP A 216 -6.57 13.97 -14.76
CA ASP A 216 -5.66 13.07 -15.48
C ASP A 216 -6.32 11.70 -15.68
N PRO A 217 -6.43 11.17 -16.92
CA PRO A 217 -7.06 9.89 -17.19
C PRO A 217 -6.37 8.68 -16.53
N ALA A 218 -5.13 8.82 -16.05
CA ALA A 218 -4.45 7.81 -15.26
C ALA A 218 -4.86 7.79 -13.78
N ILE A 219 -5.62 8.80 -13.31
CA ILE A 219 -6.02 8.97 -11.91
C ILE A 219 -7.50 8.60 -11.74
N GLY A 220 -7.76 7.63 -10.87
CA GLY A 220 -9.11 7.27 -10.45
C GLY A 220 -9.36 7.62 -8.99
N MET A 221 -10.26 8.57 -8.73
CA MET A 221 -10.76 8.83 -7.38
C MET A 221 -12.06 8.07 -7.12
N PHE A 222 -12.07 7.28 -6.05
CA PHE A 222 -13.18 6.45 -5.57
C PHE A 222 -13.44 6.74 -4.11
N HIS A 223 -14.67 6.51 -3.64
CA HIS A 223 -15.02 6.71 -2.24
C HIS A 223 -15.71 5.47 -1.67
N TYR A 224 -15.43 5.16 -0.41
CA TYR A 224 -15.99 4.00 0.27
C TYR A 224 -17.53 4.02 0.29
N VAL A 225 -18.15 5.19 0.45
CA VAL A 225 -19.62 5.31 0.41
C VAL A 225 -20.18 4.92 -0.97
N ASP A 226 -19.56 5.40 -2.06
CA ASP A 226 -19.99 5.08 -3.42
C ASP A 226 -19.83 3.57 -3.69
N LEU A 227 -18.72 2.99 -3.18
CA LEU A 227 -18.48 1.55 -3.25
C LEU A 227 -19.56 0.76 -2.51
N VAL A 228 -19.96 1.16 -1.31
CA VAL A 228 -20.98 0.40 -0.56
C VAL A 228 -22.38 0.61 -1.11
N GLU A 229 -22.70 1.79 -1.66
CA GLU A 229 -24.01 2.09 -2.22
C GLU A 229 -24.26 1.41 -3.57
N ASP A 230 -23.25 1.35 -4.45
CA ASP A 230 -23.35 0.68 -5.76
C ASP A 230 -21.99 0.12 -6.22
N TRP A 231 -21.49 -0.92 -5.54
CA TRP A 231 -20.19 -1.51 -5.91
C TRP A 231 -20.16 -2.09 -7.33
N VAL A 232 -21.30 -2.45 -7.93
CA VAL A 232 -21.33 -2.94 -9.33
C VAL A 232 -20.96 -1.81 -10.28
N ALA A 233 -21.56 -0.62 -10.11
CA ALA A 233 -21.21 0.56 -10.90
C ALA A 233 -19.75 0.98 -10.65
N GLU A 234 -19.26 0.90 -9.41
CA GLU A 234 -17.87 1.25 -9.08
C GLU A 234 -16.85 0.29 -9.69
N VAL A 235 -17.13 -1.03 -9.69
CA VAL A 235 -16.30 -2.00 -10.41
C VAL A 235 -16.26 -1.68 -11.91
N GLY A 236 -17.40 -1.31 -12.50
CA GLY A 236 -17.45 -0.86 -13.89
C GLY A 236 -16.60 0.39 -14.16
N ARG A 237 -16.61 1.37 -13.23
CA ARG A 237 -15.72 2.55 -13.31
C ARG A 237 -14.24 2.18 -13.24
N ILE A 238 -13.86 1.26 -12.35
CA ILE A 238 -12.48 0.74 -12.28
C ILE A 238 -12.12 0.07 -13.62
N ALA A 239 -13.01 -0.72 -14.19
CA ALA A 239 -12.75 -1.39 -15.46
C ALA A 239 -12.55 -0.40 -16.61
N VAL A 240 -13.37 0.66 -16.70
CA VAL A 240 -13.19 1.74 -17.68
C VAL A 240 -11.86 2.46 -17.47
N LEU A 241 -11.50 2.78 -16.23
CA LEU A 241 -10.21 3.39 -15.88
C LEU A 241 -9.02 2.51 -16.32
N LEU A 242 -9.18 1.19 -16.25
CA LEU A 242 -8.17 0.21 -16.70
C LEU A 242 -8.19 -0.02 -18.22
N GLY A 243 -9.06 0.68 -18.97
CA GLY A 243 -9.19 0.56 -20.42
C GLY A 243 -9.90 -0.71 -20.88
N LEU A 244 -10.68 -1.35 -20.00
CA LEU A 244 -11.47 -2.53 -20.34
C LEU A 244 -12.82 -2.12 -20.97
N PRO A 245 -13.35 -2.89 -21.92
CA PRO A 245 -14.67 -2.62 -22.48
C PRO A 245 -15.76 -2.74 -21.39
N PRO A 246 -16.86 -1.99 -21.50
CA PRO A 246 -18.01 -2.14 -20.63
C PRO A 246 -18.55 -3.58 -20.66
N ASP A 247 -18.66 -4.21 -19.50
CA ASP A 247 -19.17 -5.57 -19.35
C ASP A 247 -19.90 -5.69 -18.01
N PRO A 248 -21.21 -5.38 -17.99
CA PRO A 248 -22.00 -5.44 -16.76
C PRO A 248 -22.03 -6.83 -16.11
N ALA A 249 -21.85 -7.90 -16.89
CA ALA A 249 -21.83 -9.26 -16.37
C ALA A 249 -20.51 -9.55 -15.63
N ARG A 250 -19.37 -9.16 -16.19
CA ARG A 250 -18.08 -9.16 -15.48
C ARG A 250 -18.16 -8.32 -14.22
N ASP A 251 -18.68 -7.10 -14.33
CA ASP A 251 -18.71 -6.16 -13.22
C ASP A 251 -19.55 -6.71 -12.06
N ALA A 252 -20.73 -7.27 -12.35
CA ALA A 252 -21.57 -7.96 -11.36
C ALA A 252 -20.91 -9.22 -10.76
N ALA A 253 -20.17 -9.99 -11.56
CA ALA A 253 -19.50 -11.20 -11.08
C ALA A 253 -18.31 -10.87 -10.16
N VAL A 254 -17.53 -9.84 -10.49
CA VAL A 254 -16.44 -9.34 -9.64
C VAL A 254 -17.01 -8.76 -8.35
N ALA A 255 -18.03 -7.92 -8.48
CA ALA A 255 -18.81 -7.35 -7.40
C ALA A 255 -19.31 -8.40 -6.38
N ASP A 256 -19.93 -9.48 -6.85
CA ASP A 256 -20.36 -10.58 -5.97
C ASP A 256 -19.15 -11.24 -5.29
N ALA A 257 -18.07 -11.50 -6.02
CA ALA A 257 -16.90 -12.21 -5.50
C ALA A 257 -16.13 -11.44 -4.41
N VAL A 258 -16.15 -10.10 -4.48
CA VAL A 258 -15.51 -9.21 -3.50
C VAL A 258 -16.50 -8.64 -2.48
N ALA A 259 -17.70 -9.21 -2.37
CA ALA A 259 -18.64 -8.83 -1.31
C ALA A 259 -18.00 -9.04 0.07
N PHE A 260 -18.26 -8.10 1.00
CA PHE A 260 -17.64 -8.08 2.33
C PHE A 260 -17.69 -9.43 3.05
N SER A 261 -18.87 -10.06 3.10
CA SER A 261 -19.06 -11.35 3.77
C SER A 261 -18.27 -12.49 3.13
N ARG A 262 -18.07 -12.45 1.81
CA ARG A 262 -17.25 -13.44 1.09
C ARG A 262 -15.77 -13.24 1.34
N MET A 263 -15.30 -11.98 1.34
CA MET A 263 -13.92 -11.66 1.68
C MET A 263 -13.61 -12.05 3.13
N GLN A 264 -14.51 -11.73 4.06
CA GLN A 264 -14.38 -12.11 5.47
C GLN A 264 -14.36 -13.63 5.67
N ALA A 265 -15.21 -14.38 4.98
CA ALA A 265 -15.22 -15.85 5.05
C ALA A 265 -13.92 -16.49 4.52
N ARG A 266 -13.14 -15.72 3.74
CA ARG A 266 -11.84 -16.11 3.19
C ARG A 266 -10.75 -15.14 3.65
N ALA A 267 -10.80 -14.74 4.92
CA ALA A 267 -9.99 -13.63 5.40
C ALA A 267 -8.48 -13.79 5.14
N SER A 268 -7.93 -14.99 5.29
CA SER A 268 -6.50 -15.23 4.99
C SER A 268 -6.13 -15.05 3.52
N ASP A 269 -7.08 -15.14 2.59
CA ASP A 269 -6.87 -14.86 1.17
C ASP A 269 -6.93 -13.34 0.88
N TYR A 270 -7.65 -12.56 1.67
CA TYR A 270 -7.98 -11.16 1.34
C TYR A 270 -7.39 -10.12 2.28
N ALA A 271 -7.15 -10.46 3.55
CA ALA A 271 -6.53 -9.55 4.50
C ALA A 271 -5.07 -9.27 4.06
N PRO A 272 -4.65 -8.00 3.98
CA PRO A 272 -3.29 -7.64 3.60
C PRO A 272 -2.27 -8.31 4.53
N ASN A 273 -1.21 -8.89 3.97
CA ASN A 273 -0.13 -9.54 4.73
C ASN A 273 -0.58 -10.64 5.71
N ALA A 274 -1.75 -11.24 5.53
CA ALA A 274 -2.18 -12.41 6.30
C ALA A 274 -1.18 -13.58 6.16
N VAL A 275 -0.58 -13.74 4.98
CA VAL A 275 0.41 -14.80 4.68
C VAL A 275 1.67 -14.73 5.56
N VAL A 276 2.01 -13.56 6.10
CA VAL A 276 3.14 -13.38 7.03
C VAL A 276 2.72 -13.32 8.50
N GLY A 277 1.42 -13.48 8.78
CA GLY A 277 0.85 -13.49 10.12
C GLY A 277 0.81 -12.10 10.77
N MET A 278 0.54 -11.05 10.00
CA MET A 278 0.53 -9.67 10.51
C MET A 278 -0.62 -9.38 11.50
N TRP A 279 -1.67 -10.19 11.49
CA TRP A 279 -2.87 -10.01 12.31
C TRP A 279 -2.93 -11.05 13.42
N HIS A 280 -3.45 -10.66 14.58
CA HIS A 280 -3.85 -11.61 15.63
C HIS A 280 -5.03 -12.48 15.17
N ASP A 281 -5.95 -11.92 14.38
CA ASP A 281 -7.05 -12.62 13.73
C ASP A 281 -7.33 -12.01 12.34
N ASP A 282 -7.10 -12.78 11.28
CA ASP A 282 -7.36 -12.34 9.90
C ASP A 282 -8.83 -11.93 9.70
N THR A 283 -9.79 -12.64 10.32
CA THR A 283 -11.22 -12.34 10.18
C THR A 283 -11.59 -11.03 10.87
N ALA A 284 -10.90 -10.69 11.97
CA ALA A 284 -11.07 -9.44 12.68
C ALA A 284 -10.50 -8.21 11.94
N PHE A 285 -9.78 -8.39 10.83
CA PHE A 285 -9.48 -7.32 9.88
C PHE A 285 -10.76 -6.79 9.22
N PHE A 286 -11.71 -7.69 8.93
CA PHE A 286 -12.99 -7.36 8.32
C PHE A 286 -13.99 -6.92 9.38
N ARG A 287 -14.02 -5.61 9.67
CA ARG A 287 -15.03 -5.01 10.56
C ARG A 287 -15.83 -3.93 9.86
N ALA A 288 -17.09 -3.79 10.29
CA ALA A 288 -17.87 -2.60 10.00
C ALA A 288 -17.27 -1.42 10.79
N ALA A 289 -17.25 -0.24 10.18
CA ALA A 289 -16.87 0.97 10.92
C ALA A 289 -17.83 1.17 12.09
N ARG A 290 -17.25 1.57 13.21
CA ARG A 290 -17.92 1.90 14.44
C ARG A 290 -17.78 3.39 14.66
N ARG A 291 -18.91 4.11 14.70
CA ARG A 291 -18.97 5.52 15.11
C ARG A 291 -19.32 5.66 16.60
N ASP A 292 -19.39 4.53 17.31
CA ASP A 292 -19.75 4.46 18.72
C ASP A 292 -18.67 5.12 19.59
N GLY A 293 -19.05 6.26 20.16
CA GLY A 293 -18.25 7.04 21.11
C GLY A 293 -17.03 7.71 20.46
N ALA A 294 -17.21 8.83 19.78
CA ALA A 294 -16.08 9.60 19.25
C ALA A 294 -16.55 10.95 18.72
N PHE A 295 -15.73 11.98 18.90
CA PHE A 295 -15.99 13.41 18.65
C PHE A 295 -16.89 14.09 19.68
N THR A 296 -16.27 14.61 20.74
CA THR A 296 -16.89 15.65 21.57
C THR A 296 -17.10 16.92 20.74
N PRO A 297 -18.05 17.82 21.09
CA PRO A 297 -18.24 19.07 20.36
C PRO A 297 -16.95 19.88 20.15
N ASP A 298 -16.06 19.92 21.15
CA ASP A 298 -14.78 20.63 21.03
C ASP A 298 -13.82 19.95 20.02
N LEU A 299 -13.86 18.62 19.94
CA LEU A 299 -13.01 17.86 19.02
C LEU A 299 -13.56 17.92 17.59
N GLU A 300 -14.89 17.95 17.46
CA GLU A 300 -15.57 18.22 16.19
C GLU A 300 -15.21 19.60 15.65
N ALA A 301 -15.22 20.63 16.50
CA ALA A 301 -14.82 21.98 16.09
C ALA A 301 -13.36 22.05 15.64
N ASP A 302 -12.44 21.37 16.34
CA ASP A 302 -11.05 21.24 15.90
C ASP A 302 -10.94 20.50 14.56
N TYR A 303 -11.67 19.40 14.41
CA TYR A 303 -11.72 18.60 13.20
C TYR A 303 -12.17 19.44 11.99
N GLU A 304 -13.30 20.14 12.11
CA GLU A 304 -13.84 21.00 11.05
C GLU A 304 -12.86 22.10 10.67
N ALA A 305 -12.22 22.74 11.66
CA ALA A 305 -11.23 23.78 11.43
C ALA A 305 -10.00 23.25 10.68
N ILE A 306 -9.52 22.04 11.03
CA ILE A 306 -8.37 21.40 10.37
C ILE A 306 -8.70 21.03 8.92
N VAL A 307 -9.87 20.41 8.68
CA VAL A 307 -10.32 20.08 7.32
C VAL A 307 -10.41 21.34 6.47
N ALA A 308 -11.08 22.39 6.97
CA ALA A 308 -11.26 23.64 6.23
C ALA A 308 -9.94 24.37 5.94
N ALA A 309 -8.94 24.22 6.81
CA ALA A 309 -7.62 24.82 6.62
C ALA A 309 -6.74 24.08 5.61
N GLN A 310 -6.95 22.77 5.41
CA GLN A 310 -6.03 21.93 4.63
C GLN A 310 -6.51 21.59 3.23
N VAL A 311 -7.81 21.51 3.00
CA VAL A 311 -8.36 21.08 1.71
C VAL A 311 -9.44 22.04 1.20
N PRO A 312 -9.59 22.19 -0.13
CA PRO A 312 -10.65 23.02 -0.68
C PRO A 312 -12.04 22.45 -0.34
N PRO A 313 -13.09 23.29 -0.26
CA PRO A 313 -14.44 22.86 0.13
C PRO A 313 -15.00 21.68 -0.68
N ALA A 314 -14.69 21.60 -1.98
CA ALA A 314 -15.13 20.50 -2.84
C ALA A 314 -14.46 19.16 -2.45
N LEU A 315 -13.16 19.18 -2.10
CA LEU A 315 -12.48 17.99 -1.59
C LEU A 315 -12.99 17.64 -0.18
N ALA A 316 -13.22 18.64 0.68
CA ALA A 316 -13.84 18.39 1.98
C ALA A 316 -15.20 17.69 1.84
N ALA A 317 -16.06 18.15 0.92
CA ALA A 317 -17.33 17.50 0.65
C ALA A 317 -17.15 16.06 0.13
N TRP A 318 -16.21 15.85 -0.80
CA TRP A 318 -15.89 14.52 -1.33
C TRP A 318 -15.40 13.55 -0.26
N VAL A 319 -14.53 14.01 0.65
CA VAL A 319 -13.97 13.21 1.75
C VAL A 319 -15.06 12.70 2.70
N HIS A 320 -16.15 13.43 2.88
CA HIS A 320 -17.24 13.04 3.79
C HIS A 320 -18.34 12.25 3.10
N GLY A 321 -18.66 12.57 1.84
CA GLY A 321 -19.87 12.05 1.19
C GLY A 321 -19.65 11.50 -0.22
N GLY A 322 -18.40 11.23 -0.62
CA GLY A 322 -18.08 10.70 -1.92
C GLY A 322 -18.47 11.61 -3.08
N ARG A 323 -18.66 11.04 -4.27
CA ARG A 323 -18.94 11.85 -5.46
C ARG A 323 -20.26 12.58 -5.39
N GLY A 324 -21.28 11.99 -4.75
CA GLY A 324 -22.60 12.61 -4.62
C GLY A 324 -22.60 13.90 -3.79
N ALA A 325 -21.58 14.11 -2.95
CA ALA A 325 -21.47 15.30 -2.11
C ALA A 325 -20.76 16.48 -2.78
N VAL A 326 -20.07 16.27 -3.89
CA VAL A 326 -19.42 17.36 -4.64
C VAL A 326 -20.47 18.07 -5.47
N ALA A 327 -20.76 19.34 -5.14
CA ALA A 327 -21.63 20.16 -5.97
C ALA A 327 -21.02 20.32 -7.37
N THR A 328 -21.80 20.00 -8.40
CA THR A 328 -21.46 20.21 -9.82
C THR A 328 -21.49 21.69 -10.20
#